data_AF-A0A9E3T024-F1
#
_entry.id   AF-A0A9E3T024-F1
#
_cell.length_a   1.000
_cell.length_b   1.000
_cell.length_c   1.000
_cell.angle_alpha   90.00
_cell.angle_beta   90.00
_cell.angle_gamma   90.00
#
_symmetry.space_group_name_H-M   'P 1'
#
loop_
_entity.id
_entity.type
_entity.pdbx_description
1 polymer ?
#
loop_
_entity_poly.entity_id
_entity_poly.type
_entity_poly.pdbx_seq_one_letter_code
_entity_poly.pdbx_strand_id
1 'polypeptide(L)'
;MNKNIEIINENLWAVNFHHLRYIKDLPYTCNDPDSLDKVASLTDNGIIVLNKSHEIYPTLKQLFPRLMKNTDEELLMKINHMKDKNRDGYDRVYKYCLNAELKRRMVKKQFNEQSKEKSIFKRILNFIGFNSKERGEN
;
A
#
# COMPACT_ATOMS: atom_id res chain seq x y z
N MET A 1 -0.36 9.34 -19.54
CA MET A 1 -0.87 9.07 -18.18
C MET A 1 -2.07 8.14 -18.30
N ASN A 2 -2.05 6.96 -17.68
CA ASN A 2 -3.13 5.96 -17.80
C ASN A 2 -4.37 6.44 -17.05
N LYS A 3 -5.49 6.71 -17.74
CA LYS A 3 -6.74 7.22 -17.15
C LYS A 3 -7.35 6.29 -16.09
N ASN A 4 -6.92 5.02 -16.06
CA ASN A 4 -7.44 4.02 -15.12
C ASN A 4 -6.83 4.14 -13.72
N ILE A 5 -5.68 4.82 -13.55
CA ILE A 5 -5.05 5.06 -12.26
C ILE A 5 -5.23 6.52 -11.88
N GLU A 6 -5.73 6.75 -10.68
CA GLU A 6 -5.67 8.05 -10.03
C GLU A 6 -4.70 7.98 -8.85
N ILE A 7 -3.67 8.81 -8.90
CA ILE A 7 -2.72 8.97 -7.81
C ILE A 7 -3.27 10.05 -6.90
N ILE A 8 -3.74 9.69 -5.70
CA ILE A 8 -4.27 10.65 -4.71
C ILE A 8 -3.10 11.27 -3.94
N ASN A 9 -2.15 10.43 -3.51
CA ASN A 9 -0.83 10.84 -3.00
C ASN A 9 0.19 9.70 -3.18
N GLU A 10 1.43 9.89 -2.72
CA GLU A 10 2.51 8.89 -2.84
C GLU A 10 2.24 7.52 -2.17
N ASN A 11 1.31 7.46 -1.21
CA ASN A 11 0.98 6.27 -0.42
C ASN A 11 -0.47 5.78 -0.66
N LEU A 12 -1.24 6.49 -1.49
CA LEU A 12 -2.66 6.21 -1.73
C LEU A 12 -3.02 6.42 -3.20
N TRP A 13 -3.34 5.32 -3.88
CA TRP A 13 -3.78 5.33 -5.27
C TRP A 13 -5.21 4.79 -5.37
N ALA A 14 -5.85 5.01 -6.50
CA ALA A 14 -7.16 4.49 -6.80
C ALA A 14 -7.21 3.93 -8.22
N VAL A 15 -7.80 2.75 -8.38
CA VAL A 15 -7.90 2.03 -9.65
C VAL A 15 -9.27 1.35 -9.72
N ASN A 16 -9.86 1.22 -10.92
CA ASN A 16 -11.00 0.31 -11.07
C ASN A 16 -10.46 -1.12 -11.07
N PHE A 17 -10.83 -1.94 -10.08
CA PHE A 17 -10.22 -3.27 -9.92
C PHE A 17 -10.51 -4.20 -11.10
N HIS A 18 -11.62 -4.00 -11.81
CA HIS A 18 -11.93 -4.69 -13.05
C HIS A 18 -10.89 -4.46 -14.15
N HIS A 19 -10.10 -3.38 -14.05
CA HIS A 19 -9.08 -3.02 -15.03
C HIS A 19 -7.65 -3.37 -14.56
N LEU A 20 -7.46 -3.89 -13.35
CA LEU A 20 -6.12 -4.16 -12.78
C LEU A 20 -5.29 -5.11 -13.64
N ARG A 21 -5.92 -6.11 -14.26
CA ARG A 21 -5.24 -7.07 -15.17
C ARG A 21 -4.57 -6.39 -16.38
N TYR A 22 -4.95 -5.16 -16.71
CA TYR A 22 -4.42 -4.42 -17.85
C TYR A 22 -3.39 -3.35 -17.46
N ILE A 23 -3.07 -3.23 -16.16
CA ILE A 23 -2.18 -2.19 -15.65
C ILE A 23 -0.86 -2.84 -15.21
N LYS A 24 0.11 -2.87 -16.13
CA LYS A 24 1.43 -3.47 -15.90
C LYS A 24 2.27 -2.74 -14.85
N ASP A 25 1.98 -1.46 -14.61
CA ASP A 25 2.78 -0.58 -13.76
C ASP A 25 2.41 -0.65 -12.26
N LEU A 26 1.35 -1.38 -11.90
CA LEU A 26 1.01 -1.60 -10.50
C LEU A 26 1.59 -2.95 -10.02
N PRO A 27 2.36 -2.98 -8.92
CA PRO A 27 2.72 -4.21 -8.23
C PRO A 27 1.50 -4.74 -7.46
N TYR A 28 0.46 -5.12 -8.19
CA TYR A 28 -0.77 -5.69 -7.67
C TYR A 28 -0.87 -7.15 -8.12
N THR A 29 -0.67 -8.06 -7.19
CA THR A 29 -0.69 -9.51 -7.40
C THR A 29 -1.85 -10.13 -6.61
N CYS A 30 -3.09 -9.73 -6.89
CA CYS A 30 -4.26 -10.44 -6.34
C CYS A 30 -4.83 -11.38 -7.41
N ASN A 31 -4.55 -12.67 -7.27
CA ASN A 31 -5.10 -13.75 -8.10
C ASN A 31 -6.39 -14.36 -7.51
N ASP A 32 -6.97 -13.69 -6.52
CA ASP A 32 -8.16 -14.16 -5.80
C ASP A 32 -9.41 -13.85 -6.64
N PRO A 33 -10.30 -14.81 -6.92
CA PRO A 33 -11.56 -14.55 -7.64
C PRO A 33 -12.42 -13.48 -6.98
N ASP A 34 -12.36 -13.33 -5.65
CA ASP A 34 -13.11 -12.31 -4.89
C ASP A 34 -12.36 -10.96 -4.81
N SER A 35 -11.21 -10.83 -5.50
CA SER A 35 -10.39 -9.61 -5.47
C SER A 35 -11.09 -8.37 -6.02
N LEU A 36 -12.06 -8.55 -6.92
CA LEU A 36 -12.80 -7.46 -7.56
C LEU A 36 -13.78 -6.76 -6.59
N ASP A 37 -14.28 -7.49 -5.59
CA ASP A 37 -15.21 -6.98 -4.58
C ASP A 37 -14.49 -6.31 -3.40
N LYS A 38 -13.15 -6.39 -3.34
CA LYS A 38 -12.37 -5.73 -2.29
C LYS A 38 -12.47 -4.22 -2.43
N VAL A 39 -12.71 -3.56 -1.29
CA VAL A 39 -12.77 -2.09 -1.18
C VAL A 39 -11.41 -1.43 -1.43
N ALA A 40 -10.33 -2.10 -1.04
CA ALA A 40 -8.95 -1.67 -1.24
C ALA A 40 -7.98 -2.85 -1.08
N SER A 41 -6.74 -2.64 -1.51
CA SER A 41 -5.62 -3.57 -1.35
C SER A 41 -4.37 -2.83 -0.90
N LEU A 42 -3.42 -3.56 -0.32
CA LEU A 42 -2.12 -3.05 0.10
C LEU A 42 -1.03 -3.75 -0.72
N THR A 43 -0.18 -2.96 -1.37
CA THR A 43 0.97 -3.46 -2.12
C THR A 43 2.16 -3.74 -1.21
N ASP A 44 3.12 -4.54 -1.69
CA ASP A 44 4.33 -4.92 -0.94
C ASP A 44 5.27 -3.74 -0.63
N ASN A 45 5.18 -2.65 -1.40
CA ASN A 45 5.92 -1.41 -1.14
C ASN A 45 5.14 -0.40 -0.29
N GLY A 46 4.00 -0.78 0.30
CA GLY A 46 3.27 0.03 1.25
C GLY A 46 2.43 1.15 0.63
N ILE A 47 1.81 0.89 -0.53
CA ILE A 47 0.82 1.76 -1.16
C ILE A 47 -0.57 1.13 -0.97
N ILE A 48 -1.52 1.92 -0.48
CA ILE A 48 -2.92 1.51 -0.45
C ILE A 48 -3.54 1.82 -1.80
N VAL A 49 -4.17 0.83 -2.44
CA VAL A 49 -4.86 0.97 -3.72
C VAL A 49 -6.36 0.82 -3.47
N LEU A 50 -7.12 1.89 -3.64
CA LEU A 50 -8.58 1.91 -3.49
C LEU A 50 -9.27 1.42 -4.76
N ASN A 51 -10.36 0.67 -4.58
CA ASN A 51 -11.18 0.25 -5.70
C ASN A 51 -12.21 1.33 -6.06
N LYS A 52 -12.02 1.98 -7.22
CA LYS A 52 -12.92 3.06 -7.69
C LYS A 52 -14.34 2.59 -7.98
N SER A 53 -14.55 1.30 -8.30
CA SER A 53 -15.88 0.79 -8.61
C SER A 53 -16.70 0.46 -7.35
N HIS A 54 -16.09 0.50 -6.16
CA HIS A 54 -16.80 0.20 -4.93
C HIS A 54 -17.56 1.43 -4.40
N GLU A 55 -18.79 1.23 -3.94
CA GLU A 55 -19.68 2.30 -3.44
C GLU A 55 -19.07 3.18 -2.34
N ILE A 56 -18.27 2.63 -1.42
CA ILE A 56 -17.63 3.39 -0.33
C ILE A 56 -16.37 4.14 -0.76
N TYR A 57 -15.95 4.05 -2.02
CA TYR A 57 -14.75 4.71 -2.54
C TYR A 57 -14.67 6.20 -2.21
N PRO A 58 -15.74 7.02 -2.39
CA PRO A 58 -15.69 8.45 -2.05
C PRO A 58 -15.36 8.68 -0.57
N THR A 59 -15.90 7.85 0.32
CA THR A 59 -15.63 7.91 1.76
C THR A 59 -14.18 7.56 2.07
N LEU A 60 -13.66 6.47 1.49
CA LEU A 60 -12.26 6.05 1.68
C LEU A 60 -11.28 7.11 1.15
N LYS A 61 -11.56 7.66 -0.02
CA LYS A 61 -10.77 8.73 -0.66
C LYS A 61 -10.63 9.96 0.23
N GLN A 62 -11.64 10.28 1.04
CA GLN A 62 -11.59 11.39 1.98
C GLN A 62 -10.93 11.03 3.32
N LEU A 63 -11.17 9.82 3.83
CA LEU A 63 -10.67 9.40 5.14
C LEU A 63 -9.16 9.12 5.14
N PHE A 64 -8.65 8.35 4.18
CA PHE A 64 -7.24 7.94 4.18
C PHE A 64 -6.26 9.13 4.18
N PRO A 65 -6.42 10.18 3.35
CA PRO A 65 -5.52 11.33 3.39
C PRO A 65 -5.50 12.05 4.73
N ARG A 66 -6.60 12.04 5.50
CA ARG A 66 -6.65 12.63 6.84
C ARG A 66 -5.90 11.77 7.85
N LEU A 67 -6.07 10.45 7.78
CA LEU A 67 -5.38 9.49 8.66
C LEU A 67 -3.88 9.42 8.38
N MET A 68 -3.48 9.51 7.11
CA MET A 68 -2.06 9.50 6.71
C MET A 68 -1.29 10.72 7.23
N LYS A 69 -1.98 11.82 7.55
CA LYS A 69 -1.36 13.01 8.17
C LYS A 69 -1.10 12.85 9.67
N ASN A 70 -1.69 11.85 10.32
CA ASN A 70 -1.50 11.65 11.75
C ASN A 70 -0.11 11.11 12.06
N THR A 71 0.44 11.52 13.20
CA THR A 71 1.64 10.88 13.75
C THR A 71 1.32 9.42 14.14
N ASP A 72 2.35 8.61 14.37
CA ASP A 72 2.15 7.23 14.82
C ASP A 72 1.39 7.19 16.16
N GLU A 73 1.70 8.11 17.08
CA GLU A 73 1.03 8.24 18.37
C GLU A 73 -0.46 8.59 18.22
N GLU A 74 -0.78 9.60 17.41
CA GLU A 74 -2.17 9.99 17.14
C GLU A 74 -2.97 8.85 16.50
N LEU A 75 -2.35 8.11 15.57
CA LEU A 75 -2.98 6.97 14.92
C LEU A 75 -3.27 5.86 15.94
N LEU A 76 -2.32 5.53 16.80
CA LEU A 76 -2.49 4.53 17.85
C LEU A 76 -3.54 4.95 18.88
N MET A 77 -3.58 6.23 19.27
CA MET A 77 -4.63 6.76 20.14
C MET A 77 -6.01 6.58 19.53
N LYS A 78 -6.17 6.88 18.23
CA LYS A 78 -7.44 6.66 17.51
C LYS A 78 -7.81 5.19 17.43
N ILE A 79 -6.86 4.29 17.17
CA ILE A 79 -7.09 2.84 17.15
C ILE A 79 -7.57 2.36 18.53
N ASN A 80 -6.88 2.76 19.60
CA ASN A 80 -7.24 2.40 20.96
C ASN A 80 -8.62 2.94 21.34
N HIS A 81 -8.91 4.20 20.98
CA HIS A 81 -10.23 4.81 21.21
C HIS A 81 -11.36 4.08 20.47
N MET A 82 -11.07 3.51 19.31
CA MET A 82 -12.03 2.75 18.53
C MET A 82 -12.16 1.29 18.97
N LYS A 83 -11.24 0.74 19.78
CA LYS A 83 -11.17 -0.70 20.10
C LYS A 83 -12.53 -1.31 20.43
N ASP A 84 -13.25 -0.69 21.36
CA ASP A 84 -14.54 -1.21 21.88
C ASP A 84 -15.76 -0.62 21.17
N LYS A 85 -15.56 0.24 20.15
CA LYS A 85 -16.65 0.87 19.39
C LYS A 85 -17.06 0.04 18.18
N ASN A 86 -18.32 -0.38 18.10
CA ASN A 86 -18.85 -1.09 16.94
C ASN A 86 -20.34 -0.80 16.77
N ARG A 87 -20.70 0.49 16.78
CA ARG A 87 -22.10 0.92 16.88
C ARG A 87 -22.83 0.86 15.54
N ASP A 88 -22.14 1.09 14.43
CA ASP A 88 -22.74 1.18 13.11
C ASP A 88 -21.77 0.81 11.96
N GLY A 89 -22.24 1.00 10.72
CA GLY A 89 -21.42 0.82 9.51
C GLY A 89 -20.24 1.79 9.42
N TYR A 90 -20.37 3.00 9.95
CA TYR A 90 -19.32 4.01 9.91
C TYR A 90 -18.14 3.63 10.81
N ASP A 91 -18.41 3.17 12.03
CA ASP A 91 -17.39 2.66 12.95
C ASP A 91 -16.56 1.54 12.30
N ARG A 92 -17.21 0.65 11.55
CA ARG A 92 -16.55 -0.44 10.81
C ARG A 92 -15.63 0.08 9.71
N VAL A 93 -16.10 1.02 8.89
CA VAL A 93 -15.30 1.63 7.82
C VAL A 93 -14.12 2.41 8.41
N TYR A 94 -14.33 3.16 9.48
CA TYR A 94 -13.29 3.94 10.13
C TYR A 94 -12.21 3.03 10.76
N LYS A 95 -12.62 1.96 11.47
CA LYS A 95 -11.71 0.92 11.98
C LYS A 95 -10.88 0.28 10.87
N TYR A 96 -11.54 -0.07 9.76
CA TYR A 96 -10.85 -0.62 8.59
C TYR A 96 -9.76 0.34 8.10
N CYS A 97 -10.07 1.63 7.93
CA CYS A 97 -9.11 2.63 7.47
C CYS A 97 -7.91 2.78 8.43
N LEU A 98 -8.17 2.83 9.75
CA LEU A 98 -7.13 2.93 10.75
C LEU A 98 -6.17 1.74 10.71
N ASN A 99 -6.72 0.52 10.69
CA ASN A 99 -5.91 -0.71 10.66
C ASN A 99 -5.13 -0.83 9.34
N ALA A 100 -5.75 -0.45 8.22
CA ALA A 100 -5.09 -0.46 6.91
C ALA A 100 -3.91 0.52 6.87
N GLU A 101 -4.07 1.74 7.41
CA GLU A 101 -2.97 2.71 7.48
C GLU A 101 -1.84 2.25 8.41
N LEU A 102 -2.16 1.67 9.58
CA LEU A 102 -1.16 1.10 10.46
C LEU A 102 -0.36 -0.01 9.76
N LYS A 103 -1.05 -0.95 9.10
CA LYS A 103 -0.41 -2.03 8.34
C LYS A 103 0.46 -1.48 7.21
N ARG A 104 0.00 -0.45 6.50
CA ARG A 104 0.77 0.21 5.44
C ARG A 104 2.09 0.78 5.96
N ARG A 105 2.08 1.47 7.11
CA ARG A 105 3.31 1.98 7.75
C ARG A 105 4.30 0.87 8.07
N MET A 106 3.81 -0.26 8.59
CA MET A 106 4.65 -1.43 8.87
C MET A 106 5.27 -2.00 7.59
N VAL A 107 4.48 -2.21 6.54
CA VAL A 107 4.97 -2.72 5.25
C VAL A 107 5.98 -1.77 4.61
N LYS A 108 5.71 -0.46 4.61
CA LYS A 108 6.64 0.55 4.09
C LYS A 108 7.98 0.53 4.85
N LYS A 109 7.94 0.39 6.17
CA LYS A 109 9.15 0.27 7.00
C LYS A 109 9.96 -0.98 6.63
N GLN A 110 9.31 -2.13 6.54
CA GLN A 110 9.95 -3.40 6.14
C GLN A 110 10.56 -3.32 4.74
N PHE A 111 9.83 -2.76 3.77
CA PHE A 111 10.32 -2.56 2.41
C PHE A 111 11.57 -1.66 2.37
N ASN A 112 11.58 -0.60 3.17
CA ASN A 112 12.72 0.31 3.29
C ASN A 112 13.94 -0.37 3.97
N GLU A 113 13.71 -1.25 4.94
CA GLU A 113 14.78 -2.03 5.59
C GLU A 113 15.39 -3.04 4.61
N GLN A 114 14.57 -3.80 3.88
CA GLN A 114 15.03 -4.76 2.87
C GLN A 114 15.79 -4.08 1.72
N SER A 115 15.35 -2.91 1.28
CA SER A 115 16.05 -2.16 0.23
C SER A 115 17.40 -1.60 0.69
N LYS A 116 17.52 -1.18 1.95
CA LYS A 116 18.81 -0.82 2.57
C LYS A 116 19.75 -2.02 2.65
N GLU A 117 19.25 -3.17 3.10
CA GLU A 117 20.03 -4.40 3.22
C GLU A 117 20.61 -4.82 1.85
N LYS A 118 19.78 -4.87 0.80
CA LYS A 118 20.24 -5.14 -0.57
C LYS A 118 21.32 -4.17 -1.05
N SER A 119 21.18 -2.89 -0.71
CA SER A 119 22.18 -1.85 -1.03
C SER A 119 23.52 -2.10 -0.31
N ILE A 120 23.48 -2.49 0.97
CA ILE A 120 24.67 -2.84 1.76
C ILE A 120 25.37 -4.07 1.17
N PHE A 121 24.62 -5.14 0.86
CA PHE A 121 25.17 -6.33 0.21
C PHE A 121 25.84 -6.01 -1.13
N LYS A 122 25.22 -5.16 -1.96
CA LYS A 122 25.83 -4.71 -3.22
C LYS A 122 27.17 -4.00 -3.00
N ARG A 123 27.27 -3.14 -1.98
CA ARG A 123 28.53 -2.45 -1.63
C ARG A 123 29.60 -3.43 -1.14
N ILE A 124 29.21 -4.42 -0.32
CA ILE A 124 30.12 -5.47 0.17
C ILE A 124 30.62 -6.33 -1.00
N LEU A 125 29.75 -6.78 -1.90
CA LEU A 125 30.13 -7.56 -3.09
C LEU A 125 31.11 -6.78 -3.98
N ASN A 126 30.85 -5.49 -4.23
CA ASN A 126 31.76 -4.64 -4.98
C ASN A 126 33.12 -4.47 -4.28
N PHE A 127 33.14 -4.35 -2.93
CA PHE A 127 34.37 -4.24 -2.14
C PHE A 127 35.21 -5.53 -2.18
N ILE A 128 34.56 -6.69 -2.14
CA ILE A 128 35.23 -8.01 -2.19
C ILE A 128 35.66 -8.36 -3.63
N GLY A 129 35.41 -7.49 -4.62
CA GLY A 129 35.80 -7.72 -6.01
C GLY A 129 34.86 -8.65 -6.79
N PHE A 130 33.71 -9.02 -6.22
CA PHE A 130 32.59 -9.61 -6.95
C PHE A 130 31.87 -8.51 -7.76
N ASN A 131 32.57 -7.91 -8.71
CA ASN A 131 31.89 -7.25 -9.82
C ASN A 131 31.28 -8.38 -10.64
N SER A 132 29.95 -8.46 -10.69
CA SER A 132 29.24 -9.10 -11.79
C SER A 132 29.54 -8.29 -13.06
N LYS A 133 30.78 -8.39 -13.56
CA LYS A 133 31.05 -8.24 -14.97
C LYS A 133 30.19 -9.31 -15.61
N GLU A 134 29.14 -8.88 -16.30
CA GLU A 134 28.60 -9.59 -17.43
C GLU A 134 29.82 -10.08 -18.22
N ARG A 135 30.12 -11.38 -18.10
CA ARG A 135 30.86 -12.07 -19.13
C ARG A 135 29.94 -11.99 -20.34
N GLY A 136 30.32 -11.15 -21.28
CA GLY A 136 29.72 -11.19 -22.60
C GLY A 136 29.78 -12.61 -23.13
N GLU A 137 28.68 -13.06 -23.70
CA GLU A 137 28.72 -14.03 -24.78
C GLU A 137 27.88 -13.41 -25.90
N ASN A 138 28.62 -13.02 -26.94
CA ASN A 138 28.31 -12.80 -28.35
C ASN A 138 26.86 -12.62 -28.79
#